data_AF-A0A1I0CGE3-F1
#
_entry.id   AF-A0A1I0CGE3-F1
#
_cell.length_a   1.000
_cell.length_b   1.000
_cell.length_c   1.000
_cell.angle_alpha   90.00
_cell.angle_beta   90.00
_cell.angle_gamma   90.00
#
_symmetry.space_group_name_H-M   'P 1'
#
loop_
_entity.id
_entity.type
_entity.pdbx_description
1 polymer ?
#
loop_
_entity_poly.entity_id
_entity_poly.type
_entity_poly.pdbx_seq_one_letter_code
_entity_poly.pdbx_strand_id
1 'polypeptide(L)'
;MEKGTIQAYYGSGQGKSAAALGYALRFASEGRSTIIIQFLKSENDSDYLEKLEPEIKLFRFERSKEGFQNLTEEQKQEEKINILNGLNYAKKVLGTGECDLLILDEILGVVDEGIVSEQDIMEVLEGKSVFTNVILTGLNMTPGLFEIADSVLNIKPEK
;
A
#
# COMPACT_ATOMS: atom_id res chain seq x y z
N MET A 1 3.09 16.40 17.65
CA MET A 1 3.07 15.33 16.62
C MET A 1 3.86 15.84 15.44
N GLU A 2 4.82 15.05 14.95
CA GLU A 2 5.59 15.40 13.76
C GLU A 2 4.73 15.30 12.49
N LYS A 3 5.08 16.08 11.47
CA LYS A 3 4.42 16.01 10.15
C LYS A 3 4.63 14.62 9.56
N GLY A 4 3.55 13.95 9.18
CA GLY A 4 3.60 12.64 8.54
C GLY A 4 4.19 12.71 7.14
N THR A 5 4.99 11.72 6.79
CA THR A 5 5.77 11.64 5.54
C THR A 5 5.16 10.68 4.53
N ILE A 6 5.50 10.83 3.26
CA ILE A 6 5.23 9.87 2.18
C ILE A 6 6.56 9.21 1.79
N GLN A 7 6.63 7.90 1.95
CA GLN A 7 7.79 7.10 1.55
C GLN A 7 7.40 6.10 0.46
N ALA A 8 8.35 5.76 -0.42
CA ALA A 8 8.15 4.75 -1.44
C ALA A 8 9.30 3.74 -1.47
N TYR A 9 8.96 2.45 -1.39
CA TYR A 9 9.89 1.34 -1.63
C TYR A 9 9.55 0.70 -2.98
N TYR A 10 10.39 0.92 -3.98
CA TYR A 10 10.16 0.38 -5.33
C TYR A 10 11.34 -0.44 -5.84
N GLY A 11 11.21 -1.07 -7.00
CA GLY A 11 12.28 -1.79 -7.67
C GLY A 11 12.10 -3.31 -7.71
N SER A 12 12.96 -3.98 -8.47
CA SER A 12 12.88 -5.43 -8.74
C SER A 12 13.37 -6.32 -7.60
N GLY A 13 14.00 -5.73 -6.58
CA GLY A 13 14.49 -6.46 -5.42
C GLY A 13 13.38 -6.92 -4.49
N GLN A 14 13.64 -8.02 -3.77
CA GLN A 14 12.79 -8.50 -2.69
C GLN A 14 12.98 -7.63 -1.44
N GLY A 15 11.98 -7.63 -0.55
CA GLY A 15 12.07 -6.97 0.76
C GLY A 15 11.37 -5.62 0.89
N LYS A 16 10.72 -5.10 -0.16
CA LYS A 16 9.91 -3.86 -0.11
C LYS A 16 8.82 -3.93 0.96
N SER A 17 7.94 -4.94 0.87
CA SER A 17 6.88 -5.16 1.87
C SER A 17 7.45 -5.49 3.25
N ALA A 18 8.58 -6.20 3.33
CA ALA A 18 9.23 -6.52 4.61
C ALA A 18 9.79 -5.25 5.29
N ALA A 19 10.38 -4.34 4.53
CA ALA A 19 10.83 -3.04 5.02
C ALA A 19 9.64 -2.22 5.54
N ALA A 20 8.54 -2.16 4.77
CA ALA A 20 7.30 -1.51 5.19
C ALA A 20 6.73 -2.11 6.49
N LEU A 21 6.69 -3.45 6.58
CA LEU A 21 6.26 -4.16 7.79
C LEU A 21 7.16 -3.88 9.00
N GLY A 22 8.47 -3.73 8.79
CA GLY A 22 9.39 -3.31 9.86
C GLY A 22 9.02 -1.95 10.46
N TYR A 23 8.57 -1.00 9.63
CA TYR A 23 8.03 0.27 10.10
C TYR A 23 6.71 0.11 10.84
N ALA A 24 5.81 -0.75 10.35
CA ALA A 24 4.57 -1.07 11.05
C ALA A 24 4.82 -1.60 12.47
N LEU A 25 5.73 -2.56 12.60
CA LEU A 25 6.12 -3.14 13.90
C LEU A 25 6.71 -2.08 14.83
N ARG A 26 7.54 -1.19 14.31
CA ARG A 26 8.10 -0.07 15.09
C ARG A 26 6.99 0.86 15.60
N PHE A 27 6.09 1.31 14.73
CA PHE A 27 4.97 2.18 15.13
C PHE A 27 4.07 1.50 16.16
N ALA A 28 3.70 0.23 15.91
CA ALA A 28 2.95 -0.59 16.85
C ALA A 28 3.64 -0.68 18.23
N SER A 29 4.95 -0.88 18.27
CA SER A 29 5.72 -0.95 19.52
C SER A 29 5.72 0.36 20.33
N GLU A 30 5.48 1.49 19.66
CA GLU A 30 5.33 2.82 20.26
C GLU A 30 3.87 3.11 20.65
N GLY A 31 2.95 2.14 20.50
CA GLY A 31 1.52 2.30 20.77
C GLY A 31 0.77 3.10 19.70
N ARG A 32 1.37 3.26 18.51
CA ARG A 32 0.81 4.03 17.38
C ARG A 32 0.02 3.11 16.46
N SER A 33 -1.11 3.59 15.93
CA SER A 33 -1.99 2.77 15.11
C SER A 33 -1.45 2.61 13.69
N THR A 34 -1.39 1.37 13.21
CA THR A 34 -0.95 1.06 11.85
C THR A 34 -2.03 0.32 11.08
N ILE A 35 -2.22 0.72 9.82
CA ILE A 35 -3.10 0.05 8.86
C ILE A 35 -2.27 -0.35 7.64
N ILE A 36 -2.46 -1.58 7.17
CA ILE A 36 -1.91 -2.10 5.92
C ILE A 36 -3.07 -2.41 4.99
N ILE A 37 -3.03 -1.87 3.78
CA ILE A 37 -3.91 -2.25 2.68
C ILE A 37 -3.03 -2.92 1.62
N GLN A 38 -3.30 -4.18 1.34
CA GLN A 38 -2.58 -4.95 0.32
C GLN A 38 -3.37 -4.97 -0.98
N PHE A 39 -2.67 -4.74 -2.08
CA PHE A 39 -3.21 -4.79 -3.43
C PHE A 39 -2.56 -5.93 -4.22
N LEU A 40 -3.28 -6.51 -5.18
CA LEU A 40 -2.77 -7.49 -6.16
C LEU A 40 -2.14 -8.77 -5.57
N LYS A 41 -2.26 -9.03 -4.27
CA LYS A 41 -1.71 -10.21 -3.59
C LYS A 41 -2.68 -11.38 -3.54
N SER A 42 -2.13 -12.59 -3.50
CA SER A 42 -2.92 -13.81 -3.32
C SER A 42 -3.22 -14.09 -1.84
N GLU A 43 -4.27 -14.86 -1.58
CA GLU A 43 -4.77 -15.11 -0.22
C GLU A 43 -3.67 -15.69 0.71
N ASN A 44 -2.85 -16.61 0.21
CA ASN A 44 -1.82 -17.30 1.00
C ASN A 44 -0.60 -16.43 1.39
N ASP A 45 -0.46 -15.22 0.85
CA ASP A 45 0.77 -14.43 1.02
C ASP A 45 0.89 -13.74 2.39
N SER A 46 -0.14 -13.74 3.25
CA SER A 46 -0.09 -12.94 4.50
C SER A 46 -0.87 -13.44 5.72
N ASP A 47 -1.19 -14.73 5.83
CA ASP A 47 -1.85 -15.30 7.03
C ASP A 47 -1.12 -15.01 8.35
N TYR A 48 0.19 -14.75 8.28
CA TYR A 48 0.99 -14.38 9.45
C TYR A 48 0.75 -12.95 9.94
N LEU A 49 0.26 -12.05 9.08
CA LEU A 49 -0.01 -10.65 9.43
C LEU A 49 -1.29 -10.49 10.26
N GLU A 50 -2.28 -11.36 10.07
CA GLU A 50 -3.52 -11.36 10.89
C GLU A 50 -3.21 -11.56 12.39
N LYS A 51 -2.09 -12.20 12.72
CA LYS A 51 -1.63 -12.40 14.10
C LYS A 51 -1.10 -11.12 14.75
N LEU A 52 -0.98 -10.02 13.99
CA LEU A 52 -0.49 -8.72 14.47
C LEU A 52 -1.64 -7.78 14.84
N GLU A 53 -2.90 -8.21 14.71
CA GLU A 53 -4.04 -7.47 15.22
C GLU A 53 -4.14 -7.55 16.76
N PRO A 54 -4.60 -6.48 17.43
CA PRO A 54 -5.14 -5.24 16.88
C PRO A 54 -4.10 -4.14 16.56
N GLU A 55 -2.83 -4.35 16.89
CA GLU A 55 -1.79 -3.32 16.78
C GLU A 55 -1.49 -2.92 15.33
N ILE A 56 -1.56 -3.88 14.41
CA ILE A 56 -1.44 -3.68 12.96
C ILE A 56 -2.65 -4.30 12.29
N LYS A 57 -3.55 -3.46 11.76
CA LYS A 57 -4.73 -3.92 11.03
C LYS A 57 -4.39 -4.21 9.58
N LEU A 58 -4.87 -5.34 9.05
CA LEU A 58 -4.67 -5.72 7.66
C LEU A 58 -6.01 -5.70 6.91
N PHE A 59 -6.03 -5.05 5.75
CA PHE A 59 -7.16 -5.04 4.85
C PHE A 59 -6.77 -5.53 3.47
N ARG A 60 -7.63 -6.39 2.91
CA ARG A 60 -7.61 -6.89 1.54
C ARG A 60 -9.03 -6.78 1.01
N PHE A 61 -9.17 -6.26 -0.21
CA PHE A 61 -10.49 -6.06 -0.80
C PHE A 61 -10.76 -7.04 -1.93
N GLU A 62 -9.70 -7.47 -2.60
CA GLU A 62 -9.73 -8.50 -3.62
C GLU A 62 -10.28 -9.82 -3.06
N ARG A 63 -11.02 -10.55 -3.89
CA ARG A 63 -11.71 -11.79 -3.49
C ARG A 63 -11.06 -13.04 -4.05
N SER A 64 -10.39 -12.91 -5.18
CA SER A 64 -9.72 -14.03 -5.83
C SER A 64 -8.54 -14.54 -5.00
N LYS A 65 -8.40 -15.86 -4.98
CA LYS A 65 -7.27 -16.55 -4.35
C LYS A 65 -6.06 -16.62 -5.29
N GLU A 66 -6.28 -16.37 -6.58
CA GLU A 66 -5.26 -16.37 -7.61
C GLU A 66 -4.77 -14.94 -7.86
N GLY A 67 -3.48 -14.78 -8.22
CA GLY A 67 -2.93 -13.48 -8.57
C GLY A 67 -3.64 -12.85 -9.76
N PHE A 68 -3.81 -11.52 -9.74
CA PHE A 68 -4.62 -10.76 -10.71
C PHE A 68 -4.29 -11.06 -12.18
N GLN A 69 -3.01 -11.28 -12.50
CA GLN A 69 -2.56 -11.58 -13.87
C GLN A 69 -3.03 -12.94 -14.39
N ASN A 70 -3.32 -13.90 -13.51
CA ASN A 70 -3.76 -15.25 -13.87
C ASN A 70 -5.29 -15.35 -14.08
N LEU A 71 -6.02 -14.28 -13.76
CA LEU A 71 -7.47 -14.26 -13.86
C LEU A 71 -7.95 -14.13 -15.30
N THR A 72 -9.16 -14.61 -15.57
CA THR A 72 -9.85 -14.31 -16.84
C THR A 72 -10.20 -12.82 -16.91
N GLU A 73 -10.47 -12.31 -18.12
CA GLU A 73 -10.84 -10.91 -18.27
C GLU A 73 -12.13 -10.54 -17.51
N GLU A 74 -13.10 -11.45 -17.42
CA GLU A 74 -14.31 -11.25 -16.64
C GLU A 74 -14.00 -11.12 -15.13
N GLN A 75 -13.18 -12.03 -14.60
CA GLN A 75 -12.72 -11.98 -13.21
C GLN A 75 -11.88 -10.72 -12.92
N LYS A 76 -11.04 -10.28 -13.86
CA LYS A 76 -10.29 -9.02 -13.71
C LYS A 76 -11.21 -7.83 -13.61
N GLN A 77 -12.32 -7.78 -14.34
CA GLN A 77 -13.28 -6.66 -14.22
C GLN A 77 -13.92 -6.63 -12.82
N GLU A 78 -14.25 -7.78 -12.26
CA GLU A 78 -14.76 -7.87 -10.89
C GLU A 78 -13.70 -7.44 -9.87
N GLU A 79 -12.46 -7.90 -10.02
CA GLU A 79 -11.38 -7.54 -9.11
C GLU A 79 -10.98 -6.07 -9.18
N LYS A 80 -11.07 -5.43 -10.36
CA LYS A 80 -10.86 -3.99 -10.49
C LYS A 80 -11.81 -3.21 -9.58
N ILE A 81 -13.08 -3.63 -9.45
CA ILE A 81 -14.04 -2.99 -8.54
C ILE A 81 -13.58 -3.12 -7.09
N ASN A 82 -13.09 -4.29 -6.68
CA ASN A 82 -12.57 -4.53 -5.33
C ASN A 82 -11.33 -3.68 -5.04
N ILE A 83 -10.39 -3.61 -5.98
CA ILE A 83 -9.19 -2.77 -5.88
C ILE A 83 -9.55 -1.30 -5.70
N LEU A 84 -10.53 -0.80 -6.47
CA LEU A 84 -11.05 0.56 -6.32
C LEU A 84 -11.71 0.78 -4.95
N ASN A 85 -12.37 -0.23 -4.38
CA ASN A 85 -12.89 -0.14 -3.01
C ASN A 85 -11.75 -0.01 -1.99
N GLY A 86 -10.65 -0.74 -2.18
CA GLY A 86 -9.44 -0.59 -1.36
C GLY A 86 -8.84 0.80 -1.43
N LEU A 87 -8.77 1.39 -2.63
CA LEU A 87 -8.30 2.77 -2.82
C LEU A 87 -9.24 3.80 -2.16
N ASN A 88 -10.56 3.60 -2.27
CA ASN A 88 -11.54 4.45 -1.57
C ASN A 88 -11.44 4.34 -0.05
N TYR A 89 -11.15 3.14 0.46
CA TYR A 89 -10.88 2.93 1.88
C TYR A 89 -9.60 3.65 2.32
N ALA A 90 -8.52 3.55 1.54
CA ALA A 90 -7.28 4.30 1.78
C ALA A 90 -7.54 5.81 1.85
N LYS A 91 -8.29 6.36 0.89
CA LYS A 91 -8.70 7.77 0.87
C LYS A 91 -9.44 8.18 2.14
N LYS A 92 -10.35 7.33 2.62
CA LYS A 92 -11.07 7.57 3.87
C LYS A 92 -10.13 7.56 5.08
N VAL A 93 -9.27 6.55 5.20
CA VAL A 93 -8.29 6.43 6.31
C VAL A 93 -7.37 7.64 6.37
N LEU A 94 -6.86 8.08 5.21
CA LEU A 94 -5.99 9.25 5.10
C LEU A 94 -6.73 10.55 5.47
N GLY A 95 -7.96 10.71 4.99
CA GLY A 95 -8.77 11.90 5.25
C GLY A 95 -9.25 12.03 6.70
N THR A 96 -9.53 10.91 7.37
CA THR A 96 -9.94 10.91 8.79
C THR A 96 -8.75 10.92 9.75
N GLY A 97 -7.55 10.57 9.29
CA GLY A 97 -6.38 10.40 10.15
C GLY A 97 -6.56 9.25 11.15
N GLU A 98 -7.25 8.17 10.76
CA GLU A 98 -7.55 7.02 11.63
C GLU A 98 -6.29 6.26 12.08
N CYS A 99 -5.19 6.40 11.34
CA CYS A 99 -3.91 5.78 11.68
C CYS A 99 -2.72 6.75 11.68
N ASP A 100 -1.71 6.39 12.46
CA ASP A 100 -0.40 7.05 12.47
C ASP A 100 0.46 6.64 11.26
N LEU A 101 0.25 5.42 10.74
CA LEU A 101 0.93 4.87 9.57
C LEU A 101 -0.06 4.07 8.70
N LEU A 102 -0.16 4.44 7.43
CA LEU A 102 -0.85 3.70 6.39
C LEU A 102 0.18 3.11 5.41
N ILE A 103 0.16 1.79 5.24
CA ILE A 103 0.95 1.10 4.22
C ILE A 103 0.02 0.72 3.07
N LEU A 104 0.34 1.19 1.88
CA LEU A 104 -0.30 0.82 0.62
C LEU A 104 0.64 -0.14 -0.11
N ASP A 105 0.53 -1.42 0.21
CA ASP A 105 1.44 -2.46 -0.26
C ASP A 105 1.03 -2.93 -1.66
N GLU A 106 1.96 -2.87 -2.62
CA GLU A 106 1.79 -3.14 -4.06
C GLU A 106 0.86 -2.15 -4.80
N ILE A 107 0.61 -0.97 -4.22
CA ILE A 107 -0.19 0.08 -4.88
C ILE A 107 0.42 0.59 -6.18
N LEU A 108 1.75 0.61 -6.31
CA LEU A 108 2.39 0.98 -7.58
C LEU A 108 2.08 -0.06 -8.67
N GLY A 109 1.90 -1.33 -8.29
CA GLY A 109 1.44 -2.37 -9.21
C GLY A 109 0.04 -2.11 -9.75
N VAL A 110 -0.85 -1.48 -8.96
CA VAL A 110 -2.20 -1.10 -9.43
C VAL A 110 -2.13 -0.07 -10.56
N VAL A 111 -1.14 0.82 -10.49
CA VAL A 111 -0.84 1.78 -11.58
C VAL A 111 -0.22 1.07 -12.78
N ASP A 112 0.72 0.15 -12.54
CA ASP A 112 1.35 -0.64 -13.60
C ASP A 112 0.34 -1.48 -14.40
N GLU A 113 -0.67 -2.04 -13.73
CA GLU A 113 -1.78 -2.77 -14.36
C GLU A 113 -2.81 -1.87 -15.07
N GLY A 114 -2.64 -0.54 -14.99
CA GLY A 114 -3.55 0.44 -15.61
C GLY A 114 -4.95 0.44 -15.00
N ILE A 115 -5.09 -0.02 -13.76
CA ILE A 115 -6.38 -0.05 -13.04
C ILE A 115 -6.74 1.36 -12.56
N VAL A 116 -5.73 2.12 -12.14
CA VAL A 116 -5.81 3.55 -11.80
C VAL A 116 -4.61 4.27 -12.40
N SER A 117 -4.73 5.59 -12.58
CA SER A 117 -3.62 6.44 -12.98
C SER A 117 -2.77 6.86 -11.78
N GLU A 118 -1.55 7.36 -12.03
CA GLU A 118 -0.75 7.98 -10.97
C GLU A 118 -1.47 9.17 -10.32
N GLN A 119 -2.26 9.90 -11.11
CA GLN A 119 -3.03 11.05 -10.64
C GLN A 119 -4.09 10.64 -9.61
N ASP A 120 -4.74 9.50 -9.81
CA ASP A 120 -5.72 8.98 -8.84
C ASP A 120 -5.05 8.69 -7.49
N ILE A 121 -3.83 8.16 -7.49
CA ILE A 121 -3.05 7.92 -6.26
C ILE A 121 -2.65 9.26 -5.62
N MET A 122 -2.19 10.22 -6.42
CA MET A 122 -1.83 11.56 -5.92
C MET A 122 -3.03 12.26 -5.26
N GLU A 123 -4.22 12.20 -5.86
CA GLU A 123 -5.45 12.76 -5.25
C GLU A 123 -5.82 12.10 -3.92
N VAL A 124 -5.55 10.80 -3.77
CA VAL A 124 -5.72 10.10 -2.49
C VAL A 124 -4.73 10.61 -1.44
N LEU A 125 -3.48 10.87 -1.83
CA LEU A 125 -2.42 11.36 -0.94
C LEU A 125 -2.56 12.83 -0.58
N GLU A 126 -3.11 13.67 -1.46
CA GLU A 126 -3.37 15.09 -1.20
C GLU A 126 -4.38 15.30 -0.06
N GLY A 127 -5.36 14.40 0.08
CA GLY A 127 -6.36 14.44 1.14
C GLY A 127 -5.85 13.99 2.52
N LYS A 128 -4.56 13.67 2.65
CA LYS A 128 -3.98 13.07 3.85
C LYS A 128 -3.92 14.03 5.05
N SER A 129 -4.33 13.52 6.22
CA SER A 129 -4.05 14.13 7.52
C SER A 129 -2.58 14.49 7.70
N VAL A 130 -2.30 15.68 8.23
CA VAL A 130 -0.93 16.22 8.36
C VAL A 130 -0.03 15.31 9.22
N PHE A 131 -0.58 14.42 10.04
CA PHE A 131 0.17 13.56 10.97
C PHE A 131 0.33 12.10 10.52
N THR A 132 -0.46 11.61 9.56
CA THR A 132 -0.40 10.21 9.11
C THR A 132 0.82 9.97 8.23
N ASN A 133 1.60 8.93 8.47
CA ASN A 133 2.69 8.51 7.58
C ASN A 133 2.14 7.56 6.52
N VAL A 134 2.72 7.59 5.32
CA VAL A 134 2.35 6.70 4.21
C VAL A 134 3.58 6.00 3.67
N ILE A 135 3.45 4.70 3.45
CA ILE A 135 4.45 3.92 2.71
C ILE A 135 3.77 3.32 1.49
N LEU A 136 4.31 3.60 0.31
CA LEU A 136 3.93 2.99 -0.96
C LEU A 136 4.93 1.88 -1.29
N THR A 137 4.46 0.76 -1.82
CA THR A 137 5.36 -0.26 -2.37
C THR A 137 4.93 -0.70 -3.77
N GLY A 138 5.89 -1.25 -4.52
CA GLY A 138 5.64 -1.99 -5.76
C GLY A 138 6.84 -1.98 -6.70
N LEU A 139 6.63 -2.23 -7.99
CA LEU A 139 7.73 -2.43 -8.93
C LEU A 139 8.27 -1.11 -9.49
N ASN A 140 7.42 -0.30 -10.12
CA ASN A 140 7.83 0.90 -10.83
C ASN A 140 7.38 2.17 -10.12
N MET A 141 8.30 3.12 -9.95
CA MET A 141 7.96 4.44 -9.43
C MET A 141 7.60 5.38 -10.58
N THR A 142 6.44 6.02 -10.51
CA THR A 142 6.02 7.00 -11.53
C THR A 142 6.61 8.38 -11.24
N PRO A 143 6.78 9.26 -12.25
CA PRO A 143 7.35 10.59 -12.04
C PRO A 143 6.55 11.46 -11.08
N GLY A 144 5.21 11.46 -11.17
CA GLY A 144 4.37 12.29 -10.30
C GLY A 144 4.47 11.86 -8.83
N LEU A 145 4.43 10.55 -8.57
CA LEU A 145 4.61 10.00 -7.22
C LEU A 145 6.03 10.23 -6.69
N PHE A 146 7.04 10.21 -7.56
CA PHE A 146 8.43 10.46 -7.18
C PHE A 146 8.61 11.88 -6.66
N GLU A 147 8.01 12.87 -7.34
CA GLU A 147 8.11 14.28 -6.97
C GLU A 147 7.44 14.62 -5.63
N ILE A 148 6.34 13.94 -5.27
CA ILE A 148 5.62 14.22 -4.01
C ILE A 148 6.11 13.41 -2.80
N ALA A 149 6.90 12.36 -3.03
CA ALA A 149 7.40 11.51 -1.95
C ALA A 149 8.56 12.19 -1.20
N ASP A 150 8.50 12.19 0.13
CA ASP A 150 9.57 12.71 0.99
C ASP A 150 10.82 11.82 0.97
N SER A 151 10.65 10.52 0.70
CA SER A 151 11.75 9.55 0.60
C SER A 151 11.42 8.43 -0.38
N VAL A 152 12.36 8.12 -1.27
CA VAL A 152 12.19 7.06 -2.28
C VAL A 152 13.42 6.15 -2.25
N LEU A 153 13.19 4.85 -2.06
CA LEU A 153 14.24 3.84 -2.06
C LEU A 153 14.00 2.84 -3.18
N ASN A 154 15.01 2.68 -4.03
CA ASN A 154 15.03 1.67 -5.08
C ASN A 154 15.76 0.41 -4.57
N ILE A 155 15.00 -0.64 -4.32
CA ILE A 155 15.52 -1.95 -3.91
C ILE A 155 15.80 -2.78 -5.16
N LYS A 156 17.07 -3.12 -5.36
CA LYS A 156 17.53 -3.95 -6.47
C LYS A 156 18.29 -5.17 -5.94
N PRO A 157 18.16 -6.34 -6.56
CA PRO A 157 19.02 -7.47 -6.23
C PRO A 157 20.44 -7.15 -6.69
N GLU A 158 21.42 -7.46 -5.85
CA GLU A 158 22.83 -7.45 -6.22
C GLU A 158 23.40 -8.86 -6.12
N LYS A 159 23.99 -9.33 -7.23
CA LYS A 159 24.60 -10.66 -7.46
C LYS A 159 23.61 -11.80 -7.67
#